data_AF-A0A820RLT0-F1
#
_entry.id   AF-A0A820RLT0-F1
#
_cell.length_a   1.000
_cell.length_b   1.000
_cell.length_c   1.000
_cell.angle_alpha   90.00
_cell.angle_beta   90.00
_cell.angle_gamma   90.00
#
_symmetry.space_group_name_H-M   'P 1'
#
loop_
_entity.id
_entity.type
_entity.pdbx_description
1 polymer ?
#
loop_
_entity_poly.entity_id
_entity_poly.type
_entity_poly.pdbx_seq_one_letter_code
_entity_poly.pdbx_strand_id
1 'polypeptide(L)'
;FLYFSSKSNIIKSNTFYNHFQYRTIKTCENERSNIFLTIAILSSYERLIDYLPAILETWVLTTTNEIEIIIFIEEKSFQSEEFIEKIFLKLNQNIKSCLFIVKLKHVENSYPPQKKSFYAMKFLYTFYYQRTSWILRLDDNAYVNIQ
;
A
#
# COMPACT_ATOMS: atom_id res chain seq x y z
N PHE A 1 -15.75 7.26 23.03
CA PHE A 1 -14.42 7.04 23.63
C PHE A 1 -14.22 5.54 23.80
N LEU A 2 -13.35 4.91 23.01
CA LEU A 2 -13.04 3.49 23.20
C LEU A 2 -11.54 3.37 23.52
N TYR A 3 -11.28 3.04 24.78
CA TYR A 3 -9.97 2.67 25.31
C TYR A 3 -9.75 1.18 25.00
N PHE A 4 -8.60 0.81 24.48
CA PHE A 4 -8.15 -0.60 24.50
C PHE A 4 -6.79 -0.69 25.18
N SER A 5 -6.83 -1.33 26.35
CA SER A 5 -5.71 -1.62 27.24
C SER A 5 -4.77 -2.66 26.62
N SER A 6 -3.46 -2.44 26.78
CA SER A 6 -2.41 -3.33 26.32
C SER A 6 -2.12 -4.43 27.35
N LYS A 7 -2.18 -5.69 26.89
CA LYS A 7 -1.19 -6.77 27.12
C LYS A 7 -1.82 -8.15 26.90
N SER A 8 -1.18 -8.92 26.02
CA SER A 8 -0.67 -10.29 26.26
C SER A 8 -0.80 -11.17 25.02
N ASN A 9 0.30 -11.88 24.74
CA ASN A 9 0.47 -12.84 23.67
C ASN A 9 -0.66 -13.85 23.63
N ILE A 10 -1.42 -13.87 22.53
CA ILE A 10 -2.30 -14.98 22.20
C ILE A 10 -2.07 -15.31 20.72
N ILE A 11 -1.38 -16.42 20.48
CA ILE A 11 -1.46 -17.15 19.22
C ILE A 11 -2.89 -17.70 19.16
N LYS A 12 -3.79 -16.94 18.52
CA LYS A 12 -5.16 -17.38 18.26
C LYS A 12 -5.25 -17.80 16.79
N SER A 13 -5.57 -19.07 16.58
CA SER A 13 -5.93 -19.68 15.31
C SER A 13 -7.13 -18.93 14.71
N ASN A 14 -6.86 -17.90 13.92
CA ASN A 14 -7.90 -16.97 13.46
C ASN A 14 -8.47 -17.41 12.12
N THR A 15 -9.56 -18.18 12.17
CA THR A 15 -10.49 -18.36 11.05
C THR A 15 -11.00 -17.02 10.50
N PHE A 16 -10.99 -15.95 11.30
CA PHE A 16 -11.30 -14.57 10.88
C PHE A 16 -10.30 -13.98 9.85
N TYR A 17 -9.06 -14.48 9.77
CA TYR A 17 -8.06 -13.99 8.81
C TYR A 17 -8.13 -14.66 7.45
N ASN A 18 -8.85 -15.79 7.29
CA ASN A 18 -8.97 -16.48 6.00
C ASN A 18 -9.66 -15.63 4.91
N HIS A 19 -10.43 -14.61 5.30
CA HIS A 19 -11.08 -13.64 4.40
C HIS A 19 -10.19 -12.44 4.03
N PHE A 20 -8.99 -12.35 4.59
CA PHE A 20 -8.04 -11.27 4.37
C PHE A 20 -6.82 -11.77 3.60
N GLN A 21 -7.04 -12.07 2.33
CA GLN A 21 -5.98 -12.52 1.43
C GLN A 21 -5.48 -11.33 0.61
N TYR A 22 -4.17 -11.29 0.38
CA TYR A 22 -3.55 -10.25 -0.43
C TYR A 22 -2.34 -10.78 -1.21
N ARG A 23 -1.92 -10.06 -2.25
CA ARG A 23 -0.64 -10.25 -2.94
C ARG A 23 0.15 -8.95 -2.94
N THR A 24 1.47 -9.05 -2.79
CA THR A 24 2.37 -7.90 -2.75
C THR A 24 3.40 -7.96 -3.87
N ILE A 25 3.53 -6.87 -4.63
CA ILE A 25 4.67 -6.61 -5.51
C ILE A 25 5.47 -5.46 -4.88
N LYS A 26 6.80 -5.57 -4.81
CA LYS A 26 7.68 -4.60 -4.14
C LYS A 26 8.86 -4.19 -5.03
N THR A 27 9.30 -2.93 -4.94
CA THR A 27 10.54 -2.46 -5.61
C THR A 27 11.80 -2.77 -4.82
N CYS A 28 11.71 -2.89 -3.50
CA CYS A 28 12.88 -3.08 -2.63
C CYS A 28 13.11 -4.55 -2.25
N GLU A 29 14.37 -4.99 -2.35
CA GLU A 29 14.76 -6.33 -1.92
C GLU A 29 14.86 -6.43 -0.39
N ASN A 30 15.49 -5.45 0.26
CA ASN A 30 15.76 -5.45 1.70
C ASN A 30 14.65 -4.77 2.52
N GLU A 31 14.33 -5.36 3.68
CA GLU A 31 13.51 -4.68 4.69
C GLU A 31 14.28 -3.46 5.22
N ARG A 32 13.62 -2.31 5.24
CA ARG A 32 14.18 -1.06 5.77
C ARG A 32 13.82 -0.88 7.22
N SER A 33 14.82 -0.51 8.03
CA SER A 33 14.60 -0.06 9.40
C SER A 33 14.28 1.44 9.41
N ASN A 34 13.50 1.88 10.41
CA ASN A 34 13.19 3.29 10.67
C ASN A 34 12.35 4.00 9.59
N ILE A 35 11.26 3.38 9.13
CA ILE A 35 10.27 4.08 8.32
C ILE A 35 9.58 5.13 9.21
N PHE A 36 9.64 6.39 8.80
CA PHE A 36 8.96 7.49 9.49
C PHE A 36 7.51 7.61 9.02
N LEU A 37 7.29 7.54 7.70
CA LEU A 37 6.00 7.77 7.08
C LEU A 37 5.66 6.66 6.09
N THR A 38 4.48 6.07 6.25
CA THR A 38 3.87 5.17 5.27
C THR A 38 2.73 5.88 4.56
N ILE A 39 2.84 6.02 3.24
CA ILE A 39 1.81 6.64 2.39
C ILE A 39 0.98 5.53 1.75
N ALA A 40 -0.28 5.41 2.16
CA ALA A 40 -1.23 4.43 1.69
C ALA A 40 -2.18 5.04 0.65
N ILE A 41 -1.95 4.73 -0.62
CA ILE A 41 -2.76 5.19 -1.75
C ILE A 41 -3.84 4.15 -2.04
N LEU A 42 -5.10 4.59 -2.14
CA LEU A 42 -6.21 3.77 -2.61
C LEU A 42 -6.50 4.09 -4.08
N SER A 43 -6.41 3.09 -4.94
CA SER A 43 -6.70 3.23 -6.36
C SER A 43 -7.56 2.07 -6.87
N SER A 44 -8.04 2.18 -8.10
CA SER A 44 -8.50 1.03 -8.88
C SER A 44 -7.42 0.61 -9.87
N TYR A 45 -7.49 -0.61 -10.37
CA TYR A 45 -6.50 -1.08 -11.35
C TYR A 45 -6.50 -0.20 -12.61
N GLU A 46 -7.69 0.16 -13.12
CA GLU A 46 -7.86 1.00 -14.31
C GLU A 46 -7.25 2.39 -14.11
N ARG A 47 -7.55 3.03 -12.98
CA ARG A 47 -7.06 4.38 -12.68
C ARG A 47 -5.58 4.39 -12.35
N LEU A 48 -5.07 3.31 -11.74
CA LEU A 48 -3.66 3.19 -11.43
C LEU A 48 -2.81 3.28 -12.69
N ILE A 49 -3.24 2.71 -13.82
CA ILE A 49 -2.50 2.80 -15.10
C ILE A 49 -2.32 4.28 -15.51
N ASP A 50 -3.34 5.10 -15.32
CA ASP A 50 -3.33 6.50 -15.73
C ASP A 50 -2.54 7.39 -14.76
N TYR A 51 -2.69 7.17 -13.44
CA TYR A 51 -2.10 8.04 -12.43
C TYR A 51 -0.70 7.63 -11.96
N LEU A 52 -0.37 6.34 -12.02
CA LEU A 52 0.90 5.84 -11.51
C LEU A 52 2.11 6.52 -12.18
N PRO A 53 2.18 6.69 -13.52
CA PRO A 53 3.28 7.41 -14.14
C PRO A 53 3.44 8.84 -13.58
N ALA A 54 2.35 9.59 -13.44
CA ALA A 54 2.37 10.95 -12.92
C ALA A 54 2.82 11.01 -11.44
N ILE A 55 2.35 10.09 -10.60
CA ILE A 55 2.80 9.95 -9.20
C ILE A 55 4.30 9.69 -9.15
N LEU A 56 4.77 8.75 -9.97
CA LEU A 56 6.16 8.32 -10.00
C LEU A 56 7.12 9.38 -10.54
N GLU A 57 6.69 10.18 -11.52
CA GLU A 57 7.49 11.23 -12.15
C GLU A 57 7.49 12.56 -11.38
N THR A 58 6.66 12.67 -10.33
CA THR A 58 6.53 13.89 -9.53
C THR A 58 7.04 13.69 -8.11
N TRP A 59 6.14 13.58 -7.14
CA TRP A 59 6.47 13.64 -5.72
C TRP A 59 7.11 12.36 -5.19
N VAL A 60 6.99 11.23 -5.89
CA VAL A 60 7.71 10.02 -5.48
C VAL A 60 9.21 10.14 -5.72
N LEU A 61 9.67 10.87 -6.74
CA LEU A 61 11.11 11.09 -6.96
C LEU A 61 11.77 11.89 -5.84
N THR A 62 11.01 12.75 -5.18
CA THR A 62 11.50 13.61 -4.10
C THR A 62 11.46 12.93 -2.73
N THR A 63 10.93 11.70 -2.64
CA THR A 63 10.86 10.94 -1.38
C THR A 63 12.24 10.53 -0.85
N THR A 64 12.31 10.30 0.45
CA THR A 64 13.50 9.80 1.15
C THR A 64 13.37 8.30 1.45
N ASN A 65 14.44 7.72 2.00
CA ASN A 65 14.46 6.30 2.35
C ASN A 65 13.59 5.96 3.57
N GLU A 66 13.18 6.98 4.33
CA GLU A 66 12.32 6.89 5.52
C GLU A 66 10.83 6.87 5.15
N ILE A 67 10.52 6.97 3.86
CA ILE A 67 9.16 6.94 3.32
C ILE A 67 8.94 5.62 2.60
N GLU A 68 7.81 5.00 2.91
CA GLU A 68 7.30 3.83 2.21
C GLU A 68 5.94 4.14 1.58
N ILE A 69 5.74 3.68 0.35
CA ILE A 69 4.50 3.92 -0.39
C ILE A 69 3.83 2.57 -0.63
N ILE A 70 2.55 2.49 -0.28
CA ILE A 70 1.72 1.31 -0.46
C ILE A 70 0.51 1.70 -1.29
N ILE A 71 0.30 1.02 -2.41
CA ILE A 71 -0.83 1.20 -3.30
C ILE A 71 -1.77 0.01 -3.13
N PHE A 72 -2.99 0.27 -2.68
CA PHE A 72 -4.04 -0.72 -2.53
C PHE A 72 -4.93 -0.73 -3.77
N ILE A 73 -5.05 -1.90 -4.40
CA ILE A 73 -5.94 -2.15 -5.54
C ILE A 73 -6.78 -3.41 -5.32
N GLU A 74 -7.90 -3.52 -6.03
CA GLU A 74 -8.65 -4.77 -6.14
C GLU A 74 -7.86 -5.86 -6.89
N GLU A 75 -8.19 -7.12 -6.60
CA GLU A 75 -7.71 -8.26 -7.37
C GLU A 75 -8.43 -8.31 -8.74
N LYS A 76 -7.85 -7.66 -9.76
CA LYS A 76 -8.19 -7.89 -11.18
C LYS A 76 -7.18 -8.84 -11.84
N SER A 77 -7.65 -9.57 -12.86
CA SER A 77 -7.06 -10.76 -13.46
C SER A 77 -5.72 -10.56 -14.20
N PHE A 78 -5.06 -11.68 -14.48
CA PHE A 78 -3.67 -11.92 -14.94
C PHE A 78 -3.09 -11.02 -16.05
N GLN A 79 -3.89 -10.41 -16.94
CA GLN A 79 -3.40 -9.56 -18.05
C GLN A 79 -2.75 -8.25 -17.61
N SER A 80 -2.86 -7.94 -16.33
CA SER A 80 -2.62 -6.65 -15.73
C SER A 80 -1.28 -6.59 -14.95
N GLU A 81 -0.65 -7.75 -14.75
CA GLU A 81 0.61 -7.85 -13.99
C GLU A 81 1.83 -7.41 -14.82
N GLU A 82 1.86 -7.69 -16.12
CA GLU A 82 2.99 -7.36 -16.99
C GLU A 82 3.26 -5.85 -17.07
N PHE A 83 2.23 -5.02 -17.07
CA PHE A 83 2.37 -3.56 -17.07
C PHE A 83 3.03 -3.06 -15.77
N ILE A 84 2.55 -3.57 -14.63
CA ILE A 84 3.08 -3.22 -13.32
C ILE A 84 4.54 -3.69 -13.20
N GLU A 85 4.85 -4.90 -13.62
CA GLU A 85 6.21 -5.42 -13.63
C GLU A 85 7.15 -4.57 -14.50
N LYS A 86 6.72 -4.20 -15.72
CA LYS A 86 7.48 -3.31 -16.60
C LYS A 86 7.76 -1.95 -15.95
N ILE A 87 6.76 -1.37 -15.27
CA ILE A 87 6.97 -0.13 -14.52
C ILE A 87 7.98 -0.34 -13.40
N PHE A 88 7.82 -1.38 -12.58
CA PHE A 88 8.70 -1.64 -11.44
C PHE A 88 10.15 -1.87 -11.87
N LEU A 89 10.37 -2.60 -12.98
CA LEU A 89 11.69 -2.79 -13.58
C LEU A 89 12.32 -1.46 -14.01
N LYS A 90 11.55 -0.55 -14.59
CA LYS A 90 12.02 0.80 -14.97
C LYS A 90 12.31 1.67 -13.73
N LEU A 91 11.58 1.49 -12.65
CA LEU A 91 11.66 2.33 -11.44
C LEU A 91 12.86 2.03 -10.54
N ASN A 92 13.34 0.79 -10.51
CA ASN A 92 14.37 0.32 -9.57
C ASN A 92 15.72 1.07 -9.67
N GLN A 93 15.90 1.96 -10.65
CA GLN A 93 17.13 2.74 -10.81
C GLN A 93 17.09 4.13 -10.16
N ASN A 94 15.91 4.72 -9.93
CA ASN A 94 15.81 6.16 -9.59
C ASN A 94 15.03 6.50 -8.31
N ILE A 95 14.20 5.59 -7.78
CA ILE A 95 13.36 5.90 -6.61
C ILE A 95 14.07 5.52 -5.31
N LYS A 96 14.13 6.48 -4.39
CA LYS A 96 14.68 6.30 -3.05
C LYS A 96 13.72 5.59 -2.11
N SER A 97 12.41 5.85 -2.15
CA SER A 97 11.42 5.13 -1.34
C SER A 97 11.14 3.71 -1.83
N CYS A 98 10.58 2.87 -0.95
CA CYS A 98 10.04 1.58 -1.36
C CYS A 98 8.59 1.72 -1.78
N LEU A 99 8.23 1.10 -2.90
CA LEU A 99 6.88 1.07 -3.44
C LEU A 99 6.34 -0.36 -3.37
N PHE A 100 5.14 -0.49 -2.81
CA PHE A 100 4.41 -1.75 -2.67
C PHE A 100 3.06 -1.64 -3.36
N ILE A 101 2.68 -2.65 -4.14
CA ILE A 101 1.30 -2.81 -4.61
C ILE A 101 0.68 -3.98 -3.86
N VAL A 102 -0.39 -3.69 -3.12
CA VAL A 102 -1.18 -4.66 -2.37
C VAL A 102 -2.48 -4.91 -3.12
N LYS A 103 -2.62 -6.10 -3.69
CA LYS A 103 -3.86 -6.58 -4.30
C LYS A 103 -4.75 -7.17 -3.21
N LEU A 104 -5.90 -6.56 -2.97
CA LEU A 104 -6.87 -6.98 -1.96
C LEU A 104 -7.84 -7.99 -2.58
N LYS A 105 -7.80 -9.25 -2.12
CA LYS A 105 -8.71 -10.28 -2.63
C LYS A 105 -10.15 -10.04 -2.17
N HIS A 106 -11.10 -10.44 -3.01
CA HIS A 106 -12.54 -10.29 -2.78
C HIS A 106 -13.00 -8.84 -2.57
N VAL A 107 -12.16 -7.85 -2.86
CA VAL A 107 -12.54 -6.45 -2.92
C VAL A 107 -12.84 -6.13 -4.37
N GLU A 108 -14.04 -5.64 -4.64
CA GLU A 108 -14.43 -5.18 -5.97
C GLU A 108 -14.24 -3.66 -6.07
N ASN A 109 -14.11 -3.17 -7.30
CA ASN A 109 -14.08 -1.73 -7.59
C ASN A 109 -15.51 -1.15 -7.75
N SER A 110 -16.42 -1.52 -6.86
CA SER A 110 -17.78 -0.98 -6.85
C SER A 110 -17.89 0.20 -5.88
N TYR A 111 -18.61 1.23 -6.30
CA TYR A 111 -18.97 2.35 -5.44
C TYR A 111 -20.21 1.96 -4.61
N PRO A 112 -20.24 2.21 -3.28
CA PRO A 112 -19.26 2.97 -2.49
C PRO A 112 -18.03 2.15 -2.04
N PRO A 113 -16.83 2.77 -1.98
CA PRO A 113 -15.55 2.07 -1.81
C PRO A 113 -15.24 1.63 -0.36
N GLN A 114 -16.28 1.44 0.46
CA GLN A 114 -16.12 1.20 1.89
C GLN A 114 -15.26 -0.04 2.18
N LYS A 115 -15.52 -1.14 1.46
CA LYS A 115 -14.81 -2.42 1.65
C LYS A 115 -13.30 -2.29 1.43
N LYS A 116 -12.88 -1.57 0.38
CA LYS A 116 -11.46 -1.36 0.05
C LYS A 116 -10.75 -0.58 1.16
N SER A 117 -11.38 0.49 1.63
CA SER A 117 -10.83 1.34 2.71
C SER A 117 -10.67 0.57 4.03
N PHE A 118 -11.67 -0.24 4.40
CA PHE A 118 -11.57 -1.09 5.60
C PHE A 118 -10.46 -2.14 5.48
N TYR A 119 -10.33 -2.76 4.30
CA TYR A 119 -9.28 -3.76 4.07
C TYR A 119 -7.88 -3.13 4.10
N ALA A 120 -7.69 -1.96 3.50
CA ALA A 120 -6.43 -1.22 3.58
C ALA A 120 -6.07 -0.83 5.02
N MET A 121 -7.04 -0.33 5.80
CA MET A 121 -6.81 0.00 7.21
C MET A 121 -6.42 -1.23 8.03
N LYS A 122 -7.09 -2.37 7.79
CA LYS A 122 -6.75 -3.65 8.44
C LYS A 122 -5.34 -4.12 8.06
N PHE A 123 -4.94 -3.97 6.80
CA PHE A 123 -3.58 -4.27 6.33
C PHE A 123 -2.55 -3.45 7.11
N LEU A 124 -2.73 -2.14 7.13
CA LEU A 124 -1.82 -1.20 7.76
C LEU A 124 -1.73 -1.46 9.27
N TYR A 125 -2.84 -1.70 9.95
CA TYR A 125 -2.82 -2.06 11.37
C TYR A 125 -2.07 -3.38 11.62
N THR A 126 -2.27 -4.39 10.77
CA THR A 126 -1.68 -5.71 10.97
C THR A 126 -0.16 -5.69 10.75
N PHE A 127 0.32 -4.97 9.74
CA PHE A 127 1.72 -5.05 9.31
C PHE A 127 2.54 -3.81 9.61
N TYR A 128 1.92 -2.62 9.70
CA TYR A 128 2.63 -1.35 9.75
C TYR A 128 2.54 -0.63 11.09
N TYR A 129 1.65 -1.04 12.01
CA TYR A 129 1.43 -0.28 13.26
C TYR A 129 2.68 -0.12 14.14
N GLN A 130 3.64 -1.05 14.07
CA GLN A 130 4.93 -0.97 14.76
C GLN A 130 6.10 -0.63 13.84
N ARG A 131 5.89 -0.62 12.52
CA ARG A 131 6.97 -0.44 11.54
C ARG A 131 7.15 1.01 11.11
N THR A 132 6.11 1.84 11.26
CA THR A 132 6.10 3.24 10.87
C THR A 132 5.61 4.15 12.00
N SER A 133 6.05 5.40 12.00
CA SER A 133 5.58 6.40 12.98
C SER A 133 4.26 7.03 12.56
N TRP A 134 4.08 7.27 11.27
CA TRP A 134 2.91 7.93 10.70
C TRP A 134 2.35 7.16 9.50
N ILE A 135 1.04 7.18 9.37
CA ILE A 135 0.33 6.63 8.21
C ILE A 135 -0.48 7.76 7.59
N LEU A 136 -0.24 8.03 6.31
CA LEU A 136 -0.99 8.97 5.50
C LEU A 136 -1.82 8.19 4.47
N ARG A 137 -3.15 8.27 4.56
CA ARG A 137 -4.06 7.70 3.55
C ARG A 137 -4.35 8.73 2.47
N LEU A 138 -4.21 8.33 1.20
CA LEU A 138 -4.44 9.18 0.03
C LEU A 138 -5.35 8.48 -1.00
N ASP A 139 -5.98 9.31 -1.83
CA ASP A 139 -6.52 8.88 -3.12
C ASP A 139 -5.43 8.99 -4.20
N ASP A 140 -5.62 8.29 -5.31
CA ASP A 140 -4.68 8.18 -6.44
C ASP A 140 -4.50 9.44 -7.29
N ASN A 141 -5.31 10.47 -7.10
CA ASN A 141 -5.16 11.78 -7.76
C ASN A 141 -4.53 12.84 -6.84
N ALA A 142 -4.03 12.44 -5.66
CA ALA A 142 -3.42 13.35 -4.71
C ALA A 142 -1.95 13.65 -5.06
N TYR A 143 -1.53 14.88 -4.78
CA TYR A 143 -0.15 15.32 -4.80
C TYR A 143 0.35 15.53 -3.36
N VAL A 144 1.57 15.09 -3.06
CA VAL A 144 2.20 15.26 -1.75
C VAL A 144 3.44 16.13 -1.90
N ASN A 145 3.53 17.20 -1.11
CA ASN A 145 4.78 17.93 -0.98
C ASN A 145 5.56 17.39 0.23
N ILE A 146 6.78 16.89 -0.01
CA ILE A 146 7.62 16.17 0.97
C ILE A 146 8.85 17.02 1.38
N GLN A 147 8.93 18.27 0.91
CA GLN A 147 10.00 19.23 1.24
C GLN A 147 9.85 19.87 2.61
#